data_AF-A7B8L4-F1
#
_entry.id   AF-A7B8L4-F1
#
_cell.length_a   1.000
_cell.length_b   1.000
_cell.length_c   1.000
_cell.angle_alpha   90.00
_cell.angle_beta   90.00
_cell.angle_gamma   90.00
#
_symmetry.space_group_name_H-M   'P 1'
#
loop_
_entity.id
_entity.type
_entity.pdbx_description
1 polymer ?
#
loop_
_entity_poly.entity_id
_entity_poly.type
_entity_poly.pdbx_seq_one_letter_code
_entity_poly.pdbx_strand_id
1 'polypeptide(L)' 'MEYWERIKALREDRDLTQKNICAYLNIAQNTYSQYENGKREIPISILIKLCLYFGVSSDYILGLSDKK' A
#
# COMPACT_ATOMS: atom_id res chain seq x y z
N MET A 1 -5.69 6.88 -11.60
CA MET A 1 -4.66 6.15 -10.85
C MET A 1 -5.40 5.19 -9.94
N GLU A 2 -5.20 3.90 -10.14
CA GLU A 2 -5.83 2.87 -9.32
C GLU A 2 -5.24 2.86 -7.91
N TYR A 3 -5.97 2.30 -6.92
CA TYR A 3 -5.53 2.34 -5.52
C TYR A 3 -4.19 1.60 -5.28
N TRP A 4 -3.93 0.50 -6.01
CA TRP A 4 -2.68 -0.24 -5.91
C TRP A 4 -1.46 0.57 -6.39
N GLU A 5 -1.72 1.47 -7.33
CA GLU A 5 -0.75 2.34 -8.00
C GLU A 5 -0.29 3.43 -7.02
N ARG A 6 -1.24 3.94 -6.21
CA ARG A 6 -0.99 4.87 -5.10
C ARG A 6 -0.16 4.25 -3.99
N ILE A 7 -0.38 2.98 -3.65
CA ILE A 7 0.40 2.28 -2.62
C ILE A 7 1.84 2.08 -3.07
N LYS A 8 2.04 1.71 -4.34
CA LYS A 8 3.36 1.64 -4.94
C LYS A 8 4.07 2.99 -4.90
N ALA A 9 3.38 4.06 -5.30
CA ALA A 9 3.91 5.42 -5.25
C ALA A 9 4.27 5.84 -3.81
N LEU A 10 3.43 5.58 -2.81
CA LEU A 10 3.74 5.87 -1.40
C LEU A 10 4.98 5.15 -0.89
N ARG A 11 5.18 3.91 -1.34
CA ARG A 11 6.38 3.13 -1.01
C ARG A 11 7.63 3.76 -1.65
N GLU A 12 7.55 4.12 -2.93
CA GLU A 12 8.65 4.70 -3.70
C GLU A 12 9.00 6.12 -3.23
N ASP A 13 8.00 6.94 -2.89
CA ASP A 13 8.14 8.28 -2.28
C ASP A 13 8.93 8.26 -0.95
N ARG A 14 9.02 7.09 -0.30
CA ARG A 14 9.72 6.89 0.98
C ARG A 14 11.00 6.06 0.85
N ASP A 15 11.46 5.80 -0.36
CA ASP A 15 12.65 4.97 -0.65
C ASP A 15 12.57 3.57 -0.03
N LEU A 16 11.36 3.02 0.11
CA LEU A 16 11.14 1.72 0.74
C LEU A 16 11.16 0.59 -0.30
N THR A 17 11.80 -0.52 0.05
CA THR A 17 11.69 -1.75 -0.72
C THR A 17 10.38 -2.48 -0.39
N GLN A 18 9.91 -3.34 -1.29
CA GLN A 18 8.78 -4.23 -0.98
C GLN A 18 9.06 -5.08 0.27
N LYS A 19 10.31 -5.49 0.49
CA LYS A 19 10.72 -6.25 1.69
C LYS A 19 10.49 -5.46 2.99
N ASN A 20 10.72 -4.14 2.99
CA ASN A 20 10.48 -3.31 4.17
C ASN A 20 8.99 -3.30 4.56
N ILE A 21 8.11 -3.11 3.59
CA ILE A 21 6.66 -3.14 3.83
C ILE A 21 6.19 -4.54 4.23
N CYS A 22 6.73 -5.59 3.61
CA CYS A 22 6.40 -6.97 3.94
C CYS A 22 6.76 -7.34 5.38
N ALA A 23 7.90 -6.86 5.87
CA ALA A 23 8.32 -7.07 7.26
C ALA A 23 7.32 -6.42 8.24
N TYR A 24 6.85 -5.21 7.94
CA TYR A 24 5.84 -4.53 8.75
C TYR A 24 4.46 -5.20 8.70
N LEU A 25 4.03 -5.63 7.50
CA LEU A 25 2.75 -6.28 7.30
C LEU A 25 2.71 -7.74 7.77
N ASN A 26 3.89 -8.36 7.96
CA ASN A 26 4.11 -9.78 8.21
C ASN A 26 3.51 -10.67 7.10
N ILE A 27 3.88 -10.39 5.84
CA ILE A 27 3.43 -11.13 4.65
C ILE A 27 4.60 -11.46 3.72
N ALA A 28 4.39 -12.40 2.80
CA ALA A 28 5.38 -12.72 1.78
C ALA A 28 5.53 -11.59 0.74
N GLN A 29 6.74 -11.38 0.23
CA GLN A 29 7.02 -10.35 -0.79
C GLN A 29 6.19 -10.55 -2.06
N ASN A 30 5.99 -11.79 -2.49
CA ASN A 30 5.14 -12.09 -3.66
C ASN A 30 3.70 -11.61 -3.43
N THR A 31 3.17 -11.76 -2.22
CA THR A 31 1.81 -11.29 -1.88
C THR A 31 1.72 -9.77 -2.00
N TYR A 32 2.68 -9.04 -1.45
CA TYR A 32 2.71 -7.59 -1.56
C TYR A 32 2.93 -7.10 -2.99
N SER A 33 3.77 -7.78 -3.76
CA SER A 33 3.95 -7.49 -5.19
C SER A 33 2.65 -7.67 -5.98
N GLN A 34 1.84 -8.69 -5.66
CA GLN A 34 0.52 -8.86 -6.28
C GLN A 34 -0.44 -7.71 -5.95
N TYR A 35 -0.34 -7.13 -4.75
CA TYR A 35 -1.09 -5.93 -4.39
C TYR A 35 -0.68 -4.74 -5.25
N GLU A 36 0.62 -4.41 -5.32
CA GLU A 36 1.13 -3.27 -6.09
C GLU A 36 0.95 -3.38 -7.61
N ASN A 37 0.57 -4.56 -8.11
CA ASN A 37 0.30 -4.81 -9.53
C ASN A 37 -1.18 -5.09 -9.83
N GLY A 38 -2.07 -4.89 -8.84
CA GLY A 38 -3.52 -5.12 -9.01
C GLY A 38 -3.92 -6.58 -9.27
N LYS A 39 -3.00 -7.55 -9.10
CA LYS A 39 -3.26 -8.98 -9.31
C LYS A 39 -4.03 -9.61 -8.16
N ARG A 40 -4.02 -8.96 -7.00
CA ARG A 40 -4.73 -9.40 -5.80
C ARG A 40 -5.30 -8.19 -5.08
N GLU A 41 -6.53 -8.29 -4.63
CA GLU A 41 -7.14 -7.26 -3.79
C GLU A 41 -6.49 -7.20 -2.41
N ILE A 42 -6.40 -5.98 -1.88
CA ILE A 42 -5.85 -5.73 -0.56
C ILE A 42 -6.94 -5.97 0.49
N PRO A 43 -6.72 -6.88 1.45
CA PRO A 43 -7.63 -7.03 2.57
C PRO A 43 -7.72 -5.74 3.41
N ILE A 44 -8.90 -5.45 3.97
CA ILE A 44 -9.13 -4.26 4.82
C ILE A 44 -8.09 -4.17 5.95
N SER A 45 -7.69 -5.30 6.54
CA SER A 45 -6.66 -5.33 7.59
C SER A 45 -5.29 -4.84 7.12
N ILE A 46 -4.92 -5.10 5.86
CA ILE A 46 -3.69 -4.58 5.25
C ILE A 46 -3.86 -3.10 4.92
N LEU A 47 -5.01 -2.70 4.39
CA LEU A 47 -5.30 -1.28 4.11
C LEU A 47 -5.15 -0.42 5.37
N ILE A 48 -5.72 -0.84 6.50
CA ILE A 48 -5.59 -0.13 7.79
C ILE A 48 -4.12 0.00 8.19
N LYS A 49 -3.34 -1.08 8.10
CA LYS A 49 -1.90 -1.05 8.40
C LYS A 49 -1.14 -0.10 7.48
N LEU A 50 -1.46 -0.08 6.19
CA LEU A 50 -0.83 0.84 5.23
C LEU A 50 -1.19 2.29 5.53
N CYS A 51 -2.44 2.59 5.87
CA CYS A 51 -2.86 3.93 6.29
C CYS A 51 -2.06 4.40 7.52
N LEU A 52 -1.94 3.54 8.54
CA LEU A 52 -1.18 3.85 9.76
C LEU A 52 0.32 4.01 9.48
N TYR A 53 0.89 3.14 8.65
CA TYR A 53 2.31 3.19 8.29
C TYR A 53 2.64 4.44 7.47
N PHE A 54 1.80 4.77 6.49
CA PHE A 54 1.98 5.92 5.62
C PHE A 54 1.46 7.23 6.23
N GLY A 55 0.72 7.19 7.33
CA GLY A 55 0.13 8.39 7.93
C GLY A 55 -0.82 9.12 6.98
N VAL A 56 -1.54 8.36 6.15
CA VAL A 56 -2.50 8.87 5.17
C VAL A 56 -3.87 8.27 5.42
N SER A 57 -4.90 8.96 4.93
CA SER A 57 -6.28 8.43 4.97
C SER A 57 -6.49 7.26 4.02
N SER A 58 -7.51 6.43 4.30
CA SER A 58 -7.99 5.42 3.35
C SER A 58 -8.48 6.07 2.06
N ASP A 59 -9.09 7.25 2.15
CA ASP A 59 -9.63 7.99 1.01
C ASP A 59 -8.51 8.36 0.03
N TYR A 60 -7.33 8.72 0.54
CA TYR A 60 -6.16 8.94 -0.29
C TYR A 60 -5.74 7.67 -1.02
N ILE A 61 -5.58 6.56 -0.30
CA ILE A 61 -5.14 5.29 -0.90
C ILE A 61 -6.16 4.79 -1.93
N LEU A 62 -7.45 4.86 -1.62
CA LEU A 62 -8.55 4.39 -2.46
C LEU A 62 -8.87 5.35 -3.62
N GLY A 63 -8.20 6.50 -3.71
CA GLY A 63 -8.41 7.48 -4.78
C GLY A 63 -9.70 8.30 -4.65
N LEU A 64 -10.32 8.33 -3.47
CA LEU A 64 -11.46 9.18 -3.14
C LEU A 64 -11.03 10.63 -2.81
N SER A 65 -9.75 10.84 -2.53
CA SER A 65 -9.15 12.15 -2.23
C SER A 65 -7.71 12.24 -2.75
N ASP A 66 -7.28 13.45 -3.13
CA ASP A 66 -5.87 13.74 -3.46
C ASP A 66 -5.10 14.33 -2.27
N LYS A 67 -5.79 14.57 -1.14
CA LYS A 67 -5.15 15.00 0.10
C LYS A 67 -4.60 13.78 0.83
N LYS A 68 -3.27 13.73 0.98
CA LYS A 68 -2.55 12.74 1.80
C LYS A 68 -3.01 12.82 3.25
#